data_AF-A0A938WQ05-F1
#
_entry.id   AF-A0A938WQ05-F1
#
_cell.length_a   1.000
_cell.length_b   1.000
_cell.length_c   1.000
_cell.angle_alpha   90.00
_cell.angle_beta   90.00
_cell.angle_gamma   90.00
#
_symmetry.space_group_name_H-M   'P 1'
#
loop_
_entity.id
_entity.type
_entity.pdbx_description
1 polymer ?
#
loop_
_entity_poly.entity_id
_entity_poly.type
_entity_poly.pdbx_seq_one_letter_code
_entity_poly.pdbx_strand_id
1 'polypeptide(L)'
;SEVPWYLLNGADGTHNVMFTLALGVAALAAFERLWEHRILCCCSILMTAWLAAWLEADYEWRGVLMIVVFYLLNMGKNTPVTLRRIMQLLFAFPLMMHYGIIGALLACAVIFLYNGTRGFIHGNVAKYCFYAFYP
;
A
#
# COMPACT_ATOMS: atom_id res chain seq x y z
N SER A 1 -2.80 -27.71 14.66
CA SER A 1 -2.09 -27.35 15.90
C SER A 1 -1.61 -25.93 15.80
N GLU A 2 -2.39 -25.00 16.35
CA GLU A 2 -2.22 -23.54 16.26
C GLU A 2 -1.24 -23.00 17.33
N VAL A 3 -0.77 -23.91 18.19
CA VAL A 3 0.07 -23.66 19.36
C VAL A 3 1.46 -23.07 19.02
N PRO A 4 2.14 -23.45 17.92
CA PRO A 4 3.42 -22.82 17.55
C PRO A 4 3.25 -21.37 17.10
N TRP A 5 2.09 -21.04 16.51
CA TRP A 5 1.83 -19.71 15.96
C TRP A 5 1.48 -18.72 17.07
N TYR A 6 0.66 -19.13 18.05
CA TYR A 6 0.27 -18.29 19.18
C TYR A 6 1.46 -17.90 20.11
N LEU A 7 2.51 -18.73 20.14
CA LEU A 7 3.74 -18.45 20.90
C LEU A 7 4.74 -17.56 20.15
N LEU A 8 4.68 -17.52 18.81
CA LEU A 8 5.48 -16.62 17.97
C LEU A 8 4.81 -15.25 17.76
N ASN A 9 3.47 -15.20 17.88
CA ASN A 9 2.63 -14.06 17.56
C ASN A 9 1.94 -13.48 18.81
N GLY A 10 2.58 -13.64 19.97
CA GLY A 10 2.02 -13.25 21.27
C GLY A 10 1.60 -11.80 21.26
N ALA A 11 0.29 -11.52 21.37
CA ALA A 11 -0.26 -10.17 21.54
C ALA A 11 0.23 -9.08 20.55
N ASP A 12 0.80 -9.46 19.40
CA ASP A 12 1.49 -8.52 18.52
C ASP A 12 0.58 -8.17 17.33
N GLY A 13 0.38 -6.86 17.12
CA GLY A 13 -0.58 -6.19 16.21
C GLY A 13 -0.53 -6.51 14.71
N THR A 14 -0.02 -7.68 14.33
CA THR A 14 0.08 -8.24 12.97
C THR A 14 -1.21 -8.28 12.13
N HIS A 15 -2.39 -8.09 12.73
CA HIS A 15 -3.65 -7.94 11.99
C HIS A 15 -3.90 -6.51 11.46
N ASN A 16 -3.11 -5.53 11.89
CA ASN A 16 -3.33 -4.12 11.59
C ASN A 16 -2.91 -3.73 10.17
N VAL A 17 -1.99 -4.47 9.54
CA VAL A 17 -1.66 -4.30 8.10
C VAL A 17 -2.90 -4.47 7.21
N MET A 18 -3.71 -5.49 7.48
CA MET A 18 -4.92 -5.76 6.69
C MET A 18 -5.94 -4.62 6.82
N PHE A 19 -6.04 -4.00 7.99
CA PHE A 19 -6.86 -2.80 8.19
C PHE A 19 -6.33 -1.59 7.41
N THR A 20 -5.02 -1.33 7.40
CA THR A 20 -4.45 -0.27 6.56
C THR A 20 -4.76 -0.50 5.08
N LEU A 21 -4.60 -1.74 4.60
CA LEU A 21 -4.88 -2.10 3.21
C LEU A 21 -6.37 -1.93 2.89
N ALA A 22 -7.26 -2.44 3.75
CA ALA A 22 -8.70 -2.31 3.58
C ALA A 22 -9.15 -0.85 3.54
N LEU A 23 -8.62 -0.01 4.44
CA LEU A 23 -8.89 1.43 4.44
C LEU A 23 -8.31 2.12 3.21
N GLY A 24 -7.12 1.72 2.75
CA GLY A 24 -6.54 2.20 1.50
C GLY A 24 -7.42 1.87 0.29
N VAL A 25 -7.91 0.63 0.18
CA VAL A 25 -8.84 0.23 -0.89
C VAL A 25 -10.17 0.98 -0.78
N ALA A 26 -10.71 1.13 0.43
CA ALA A 26 -11.91 1.93 0.66
C ALA A 26 -11.71 3.40 0.25
N ALA A 27 -10.54 3.98 0.54
CA ALA A 27 -10.16 5.31 0.11
C ALA A 27 -10.12 5.41 -1.42
N LEU A 28 -9.54 4.42 -2.11
CA LEU A 28 -9.53 4.35 -3.58
C LEU A 28 -10.93 4.21 -4.18
N ALA A 29 -11.78 3.36 -3.60
CA ALA A 29 -13.15 3.18 -4.06
C ALA A 29 -13.97 4.48 -3.90
N ALA A 30 -13.83 5.15 -2.77
CA ALA A 30 -14.44 6.46 -2.54
C ALA A 30 -13.88 7.52 -3.50
N PHE A 31 -12.57 7.51 -3.73
CA PHE A 31 -11.87 8.39 -4.65
C PHE A 31 -12.39 8.28 -6.09
N GLU A 32 -12.55 7.05 -6.59
CA GLU A 32 -13.11 6.80 -7.92
C GLU A 32 -14.57 7.27 -8.01
N ARG A 33 -15.36 7.05 -6.95
CA ARG A 33 -16.78 7.43 -6.94
C ARG A 33 -16.99 8.95 -6.87
N LEU A 34 -16.09 9.66 -6.20
CA LEU A 34 -16.18 11.09 -5.91
C LEU A 34 -15.21 11.93 -6.77
N TRP A 35 -14.59 11.34 -7.80
CA TRP A 35 -13.60 12.03 -8.64
C TRP A 35 -14.13 13.35 -9.24
N GLU A 36 -15.43 13.41 -9.55
CA GLU A 36 -16.09 14.60 -10.11
C GLU A 36 -16.09 15.78 -9.11
N HIS A 37 -16.08 15.49 -7.80
CA HIS A 37 -16.05 16.49 -6.73
C HIS A 37 -14.73 16.43 -5.95
N ARG A 38 -13.73 17.19 -6.42
CA ARG A 38 -12.37 17.23 -5.83
C ARG A 38 -12.34 17.47 -4.31
N ILE A 39 -13.25 18.29 -3.78
CA ILE A 39 -13.31 18.60 -2.34
C ILE A 39 -13.77 17.37 -1.54
N LEU A 40 -14.87 16.73 -1.95
CA LEU A 40 -15.39 15.53 -1.30
C LEU A 40 -14.40 14.37 -1.36
N CYS A 41 -13.66 14.28 -2.47
CA CYS A 41 -12.60 13.32 -2.67
C CYS A 41 -11.40 13.54 -1.71
N CYS A 42 -10.99 14.80 -1.51
CA CYS A 42 -9.99 15.12 -0.49
C CYS A 42 -10.50 14.79 0.92
N CYS A 43 -11.76 15.14 1.21
CA CYS A 43 -12.40 14.82 2.49
C CYS A 43 -12.46 13.31 2.74
N SER A 44 -12.76 12.48 1.73
CA SER A 44 -12.82 11.02 1.91
C SER A 44 -11.44 10.41 2.20
N ILE A 45 -10.38 10.90 1.54
CA ILE A 45 -9.00 10.49 1.84
C ILE A 45 -8.61 10.90 3.26
N LEU A 46 -8.94 12.13 3.68
CA LEU A 46 -8.65 12.60 5.04
C LEU A 46 -9.41 11.80 6.10
N MET A 47 -10.69 11.49 5.85
CA MET A 47 -11.50 10.68 6.76
C MET A 47 -10.94 9.26 6.90
N THR A 48 -10.55 8.62 5.80
CA THR A 48 -9.96 7.27 5.84
C THR A 48 -8.58 7.26 6.49
N ALA A 49 -7.77 8.29 6.28
CA ALA A 49 -6.49 8.47 6.97
C ALA A 49 -6.66 8.70 8.48
N TRP A 50 -7.66 9.50 8.87
CA TRP A 50 -7.99 9.73 10.29
C TRP A 50 -8.50 8.45 10.96
N LEU A 51 -9.37 7.70 10.28
CA LEU A 51 -9.82 6.38 10.75
C LEU A 51 -8.66 5.39 10.91
N ALA A 52 -7.68 5.41 9.99
CA ALA A 52 -6.51 4.56 10.10
C ALA A 52 -5.63 4.89 11.32
N ALA A 53 -5.52 6.18 11.67
CA ALA A 53 -4.82 6.61 12.89
C ALA A 53 -5.62 6.25 14.16
N TRP A 54 -6.94 6.39 14.13
CA TRP A 54 -7.81 6.04 15.26
C TRP A 54 -7.84 4.54 15.54
N LEU A 55 -7.78 3.72 14.48
CA LEU A 55 -7.74 2.26 14.58
C LEU A 55 -6.35 1.71 14.92
N GLU A 56 -5.36 2.58 15.14
CA GLU A 56 -3.96 2.21 15.39
C GLU A 56 -3.44 1.19 14.36
N ALA A 57 -3.81 1.38 13.09
CA ALA A 57 -3.40 0.49 12.02
C ALA A 57 -1.87 0.56 11.83
N ASP A 58 -1.20 -0.51 11.41
CA ASP A 58 0.28 -0.65 11.50
C ASP A 58 1.05 0.47 10.79
N TYR A 59 0.51 0.96 9.68
CA TYR A 59 1.09 2.08 8.92
C TYR A 59 0.24 3.36 9.02
N GLU A 60 -0.79 3.36 9.85
CA GLU A 60 -1.69 4.47 10.15
C GLU A 60 -2.13 5.24 8.88
N TRP A 61 -2.16 6.57 8.96
CA TRP A 61 -2.40 7.49 7.86
C TRP A 61 -1.32 7.43 6.77
N ARG A 62 -0.07 7.08 7.11
CA ARG A 62 1.06 7.04 6.17
C ARG A 62 0.89 5.94 5.13
N GLY A 63 0.37 4.78 5.54
CA GLY A 63 0.06 3.65 4.68
C GLY A 63 -1.09 3.95 3.71
N VAL A 64 -2.18 4.54 4.23
CA VAL A 64 -3.31 4.97 3.38
C VAL A 64 -2.84 6.01 2.35
N LEU A 65 -2.06 7.00 2.78
CA LEU A 65 -1.52 8.03 1.90
C LEU A 65 -0.59 7.44 0.84
N MET A 66 0.26 6.48 1.21
CA MET A 66 1.10 5.74 0.25
C MET A 66 0.28 5.06 -0.85
N ILE A 67 -0.77 4.33 -0.49
CA ILE A 67 -1.64 3.63 -1.44
C ILE A 67 -2.28 4.63 -2.40
N VAL A 68 -2.82 5.73 -1.88
CA VAL A 68 -3.46 6.78 -2.68
C VAL A 68 -2.46 7.45 -3.63
N VAL A 69 -1.27 7.82 -3.15
CA VAL A 69 -0.22 8.44 -3.99
C VAL A 69 0.21 7.49 -5.11
N PHE A 70 0.42 6.20 -4.80
CA PHE A 70 0.80 5.21 -5.81
C PHE A 70 -0.28 5.03 -6.88
N TYR A 71 -1.54 5.03 -6.46
CA TYR A 71 -2.68 4.96 -7.38
C TYR A 71 -2.75 6.19 -8.30
N LEU A 72 -2.64 7.40 -7.72
CA LEU A 72 -2.65 8.66 -8.46
C LEU A 72 -1.52 8.74 -9.49
N LEU A 73 -0.30 8.40 -9.08
CA LEU A 73 0.87 8.38 -9.96
C LEU A 73 0.73 7.33 -11.07
N ASN A 74 0.00 6.24 -10.82
CA ASN A 74 -0.26 5.22 -11.82
C ASN A 74 -1.37 5.59 -12.81
N MET A 75 -2.29 6.48 -12.43
CA MET A 75 -3.39 6.94 -13.29
C MET A 75 -2.90 7.77 -14.49
N GLY A 76 -1.77 8.48 -14.34
CA GLY A 76 -1.19 9.36 -15.35
C GLY A 76 -0.60 8.60 -16.54
N LYS A 77 -1.43 8.19 -17.50
CA LYS A 77 -1.04 7.43 -18.71
C LYS A 77 0.02 8.12 -19.59
N ASN A 78 0.09 9.45 -19.55
CA ASN A 78 1.03 10.24 -20.35
C ASN A 78 2.38 10.51 -19.65
N THR A 79 2.55 10.05 -18.41
CA THR A 79 3.80 10.27 -17.67
C THR A 79 4.85 9.23 -18.08
N PRO A 80 6.09 9.64 -18.40
CA PRO A 80 7.14 8.69 -18.72
C PRO A 80 7.42 7.80 -17.50
N VAL A 81 7.65 6.51 -17.76
CA VAL A 81 7.81 5.48 -16.72
C VAL A 81 8.89 5.88 -15.71
N THR A 82 10.01 6.42 -16.18
CA THR A 82 11.13 6.88 -15.34
C THR A 82 10.71 7.99 -14.39
N LEU A 83 9.97 9.00 -14.86
CA LEU A 83 9.49 10.09 -14.00
C LEU A 83 8.53 9.57 -12.93
N ARG A 84 7.63 8.65 -13.31
CA ARG A 84 6.72 8.01 -12.36
C ARG A 84 7.47 7.24 -11.26
N ARG A 85 8.57 6.55 -11.59
CA ARG A 85 9.42 5.88 -10.57
C ARG A 85 10.09 6.88 -9.65
N ILE A 86 10.67 7.94 -10.20
CA ILE A 86 11.31 8.99 -9.39
C ILE A 86 10.29 9.59 -8.40
N MET A 87 9.07 9.88 -8.87
CA MET A 87 8.01 10.38 -7.98
C MET A 87 7.61 9.34 -6.93
N GLN A 88 7.43 8.07 -7.30
CA GLN A 88 7.14 7.00 -6.34
C GLN A 88 8.24 6.86 -5.28
N LEU A 89 9.52 6.99 -5.64
CA LEU A 89 10.63 6.95 -4.69
C LEU A 89 10.62 8.16 -3.76
N LEU A 90 10.37 9.35 -4.30
CA LEU A 90 10.31 10.60 -3.53
C LEU A 90 9.23 10.56 -2.46
N PHE A 91 8.10 9.89 -2.72
CA PHE A 91 7.03 9.71 -1.72
C PHE A 91 7.24 8.47 -0.84
N ALA A 92 7.69 7.35 -1.40
CA ALA A 92 7.85 6.10 -0.67
C ALA A 92 8.87 6.19 0.46
N PHE A 93 10.03 6.78 0.18
CA PHE A 93 11.12 6.81 1.13
C PHE A 93 10.78 7.62 2.40
N PRO A 94 10.33 8.90 2.32
CA PRO A 94 10.00 9.68 3.51
C PRO A 94 8.80 9.15 4.29
N LEU A 95 7.81 8.58 3.59
CA LEU A 95 6.60 8.05 4.24
C LEU A 95 6.90 6.78 5.04
N MET A 96 7.75 5.90 4.51
CA MET A 96 8.00 4.57 5.09
C MET A 96 9.27 4.45 5.92
N MET A 97 10.24 5.38 5.82
CA MET A 97 11.50 5.34 6.58
C MET A 97 11.29 5.15 8.09
N HIS A 98 10.24 5.76 8.64
CA HIS A 98 9.89 5.68 10.06
C HIS A 98 9.67 4.24 10.55
N TYR A 99 9.16 3.35 9.69
CA TYR A 99 8.85 1.96 10.03
C TYR A 99 10.02 0.99 9.77
N GLY A 100 11.10 1.47 9.16
CA GLY A 100 12.27 0.64 8.87
C GLY A 100 13.06 1.14 7.68
N ILE A 101 14.21 1.75 7.94
CA ILE A 101 15.09 2.33 6.92
C ILE A 101 15.54 1.27 5.90
N ILE A 102 15.94 0.09 6.38
CA ILE A 102 16.43 -1.01 5.51
C ILE A 102 15.30 -1.51 4.59
N GLY A 103 14.10 -1.71 5.14
CA GLY A 103 12.92 -2.12 4.37
C GLY A 103 12.52 -1.07 3.34
N ALA A 104 12.55 0.21 3.71
CA ALA A 104 12.28 1.31 2.80
C ALA A 104 13.31 1.38 1.66
N LEU A 105 14.60 1.21 1.95
CA LEU A 105 15.66 1.16 0.92
C LEU A 105 15.49 -0.02 -0.03
N LEU A 106 15.18 -1.21 0.50
CA LEU A 106 14.92 -2.39 -0.31
C LEU A 106 13.70 -2.20 -1.22
N ALA A 107 12.60 -1.66 -0.67
CA ALA A 107 11.41 -1.33 -1.44
C ALA A 107 11.72 -0.29 -2.54
N CYS A 108 12.51 0.73 -2.23
CA CYS A 108 12.97 1.71 -3.21
C CYS A 108 13.79 1.06 -4.33
N ALA A 109 14.71 0.14 -4.00
CA ALA A 109 15.47 -0.60 -5.01
C ALA A 109 14.55 -1.40 -5.94
N VAL A 110 13.56 -2.11 -5.38
CA VAL A 110 12.57 -2.87 -6.16
C VAL A 110 11.73 -1.96 -7.06
N ILE A 111 11.25 -0.83 -6.55
CA ILE A 111 10.48 0.16 -7.34
C ILE A 111 11.32 0.70 -8.49
N PHE A 112 12.59 1.03 -8.24
CA PHE A 112 13.51 1.56 -9.24
C PHE A 112 13.78 0.54 -10.36
N LEU A 113 13.98 -0.73 -10.00
CA LEU A 113 14.23 -1.82 -10.96
C LEU A 113 12.97 -2.28 -11.71
N TYR A 114 11.77 -1.86 -11.27
CA TYR A 114 10.53 -2.33 -11.86
C TYR A 114 10.24 -1.66 -13.22
N ASN A 115 10.37 -2.47 -14.28
CA ASN A 115 10.15 -2.10 -15.69
C ASN A 115 8.69 -1.73 -16.04
N GLY A 116 7.74 -1.92 -15.13
CA GLY A 116 6.33 -1.56 -15.33
C GLY A 116 5.55 -2.53 -16.23
N THR A 117 6.15 -3.64 -16.64
CA THR A 117 5.45 -4.71 -17.35
C THR A 117 5.03 -5.80 -16.38
N ARG A 118 3.92 -6.46 -16.70
CA ARG A 118 3.44 -7.61 -15.92
C ARG A 118 4.43 -8.77 -16.08
N GLY A 119 4.77 -9.44 -14.99
CA GLY A 119 5.68 -10.59 -14.99
C GLY A 119 5.12 -11.83 -15.69
N PHE A 120 5.98 -12.84 -15.86
CA PHE A 120 5.73 -14.06 -16.65
C PHE A 120 4.63 -14.99 -16.12
N ILE A 121 4.17 -14.81 -14.87
CA ILE A 121 3.15 -15.65 -14.25
C ILE A 121 1.75 -15.18 -14.68
N HIS A 122 1.14 -15.93 -15.61
CA HIS A 122 -0.18 -15.63 -16.17
C HIS A 122 -1.32 -16.49 -15.60
N GLY A 123 -1.02 -17.69 -15.08
CA GLY A 123 -2.03 -18.63 -14.57
C GLY A 123 -2.57 -18.29 -13.18
N ASN A 124 -3.87 -18.52 -12.96
CA ASN A 124 -4.53 -18.32 -11.66
C ASN A 124 -3.95 -19.24 -10.57
N VAL A 125 -3.61 -20.49 -10.92
CA VAL A 125 -3.07 -21.48 -9.97
C VAL A 125 -1.76 -20.99 -9.35
N ALA A 126 -0.79 -20.54 -10.17
CA ALA A 126 0.50 -20.06 -9.69
C ALA A 126 0.39 -18.80 -8.81
N LYS A 127 -0.60 -17.92 -9.08
CA LYS A 127 -0.90 -16.78 -8.21
C LYS A 127 -1.38 -17.24 -6.83
N TYR A 128 -2.38 -18.12 -6.78
CA TYR A 128 -2.94 -18.60 -5.52
C TYR A 128 -1.97 -19.49 -4.75
N CYS A 129 -1.10 -20.26 -5.43
CA CYS A 129 -0.02 -20.98 -4.76
C CYS A 129 0.90 -20.03 -3.98
N PHE A 130 1.25 -18.87 -4.54
CA PHE A 130 2.06 -17.88 -3.82
C PHE A 130 1.33 -17.33 -2.58
N TYR A 131 0.02 -17.06 -2.70
CA TYR A 131 -0.80 -16.66 -1.54
C TYR A 131 -1.01 -17.77 -0.52
N ALA A 132 -0.95 -19.05 -0.91
CA ALA A 132 -1.06 -20.17 0.03
C ALA A 132 0.15 -20.29 0.97
N PHE A 133 1.31 -19.77 0.56
CA PHE A 133 2.49 -19.64 1.41
C PHE A 133 2.54 -18.32 2.19
N TYR A 134 1.58 -17.43 1.95
CA TYR A 134 1.39 -16.22 2.73
C TYR A 134 0.43 -16.59 3.87
N PRO A 135 0.90 -16.72 5.13
CA PRO A 135 0.06 -17.09 6.26
C PRO A 135 -1.05 -16.07 6.53
#